data_AF-A0A812Z3E7-F1
#
_entry.id   AF-A0A812Z3E7-F1
#
_cell.length_a   1.000
_cell.length_b   1.000
_cell.length_c   1.000
_cell.angle_alpha   90.00
_cell.angle_beta   90.00
_cell.angle_gamma   90.00
#
_symmetry.space_group_name_H-M   'P 1'
#
loop_
_entity.id
_entity.type
_entity.pdbx_description
1 polymer ?
#
loop_
_entity_poly.entity_id
_entity_poly.type
_entity_poly.pdbx_seq_one_letter_code
_entity_poly.pdbx_strand_id
1 'polypeptide(L)'
;YAKLGHAFTIFFVLYVTIIVFAITRVISAIFLRDTLEAASNDAEMLVQEKMKKKSAYVMKLKSLFQALDATGKGIITQDVLNQLLEDPKVIAHFQTLELDVHEGAALFHLLDDGDGEITCEEFIDGILRCHGPARAIDQLAMHAEMRQLGDAMSHIKSALEQANIISPRSKMRSTYRLRANAKTFRHLHAFRIPMMPEDAVQPKRSESSREQITNWRLANGVKSPGSEL
;
A
#
# COMPACT_ATOMS: atom_id res chain seq x y z
N TYR A 1 18.14 75.49 3.12
CA TYR A 1 17.37 74.73 2.11
C TYR A 1 17.95 73.34 1.80
N ALA A 2 19.27 73.13 1.72
CA ALA A 2 19.85 71.80 1.41
C ALA A 2 19.50 70.67 2.40
N LYS A 3 19.41 70.94 3.71
CA LYS A 3 19.13 69.91 4.73
C LYS A 3 17.73 69.30 4.68
N LEU A 4 16.72 70.07 4.22
CA LEU A 4 15.34 69.56 4.09
C LEU A 4 15.22 68.53 2.95
N GLY A 5 16.01 68.67 1.89
CA GLY A 5 16.04 67.72 0.78
C GLY A 5 16.53 66.35 1.20
N HIS A 6 17.63 66.28 1.97
CA HIS A 6 18.19 65.01 2.42
C HIS A 6 17.25 64.21 3.35
N ALA A 7 16.56 64.90 4.27
CA ALA A 7 15.59 64.25 5.15
C ALA A 7 14.40 63.69 4.37
N PHE A 8 13.90 64.43 3.37
CA PHE A 8 12.83 63.97 2.49
C PHE A 8 13.28 62.78 1.63
N THR A 9 14.49 62.81 1.08
CA THR A 9 15.07 61.68 0.33
C THR A 9 15.19 60.43 1.18
N ILE A 10 15.68 60.55 2.42
CA ILE A 10 15.81 59.41 3.34
C ILE A 10 14.43 58.82 3.69
N PHE A 11 13.46 59.67 3.99
CA PHE A 11 12.08 59.24 4.24
C PHE A 11 11.49 58.51 3.03
N PHE A 12 11.68 59.05 1.83
CA PHE A 12 11.17 58.44 0.59
C PHE A 12 11.82 57.08 0.31
N VAL A 13 13.14 56.95 0.49
CA VAL A 13 13.85 55.67 0.32
C VAL A 13 13.38 54.65 1.36
N LEU A 14 13.22 55.05 2.62
CA LEU A 14 12.66 54.18 3.66
C LEU A 14 11.24 53.72 3.31
N TYR A 15 10.39 54.64 2.85
CA TYR A 15 9.03 54.33 2.42
C TYR A 15 9.01 53.29 1.28
N VAL A 16 9.81 53.51 0.22
CA VAL A 16 9.89 52.59 -0.92
C VAL A 16 10.44 51.23 -0.49
N THR A 17 11.50 51.19 0.32
CA THR A 17 12.08 49.92 0.80
C THR A 17 11.10 49.11 1.65
N ILE A 18 10.34 49.77 2.54
CA ILE A 18 9.30 49.12 3.34
C ILE A 18 8.20 48.54 2.43
N ILE A 19 7.75 49.30 1.43
CA ILE A 19 6.71 48.82 0.50
C ILE A 19 7.20 47.64 -0.34
N VAL A 20 8.40 47.73 -0.93
CA VAL A 20 8.97 46.63 -1.73
C VAL A 20 9.17 45.39 -0.87
N PHE A 21 9.63 45.56 0.37
CA PHE A 21 9.78 44.46 1.33
C PHE A 21 8.41 43.83 1.65
N ALA A 22 7.39 44.65 1.93
CA ALA A 22 6.03 44.18 2.21
C ALA A 22 5.45 43.38 1.03
N ILE A 23 5.56 43.90 -0.19
CA ILE A 23 5.09 43.21 -1.40
C ILE A 23 5.83 41.87 -1.59
N THR A 24 7.16 41.85 -1.43
CA THR A 24 7.96 40.63 -1.57
C THR A 24 7.53 39.55 -0.57
N ARG A 25 7.22 39.94 0.68
CA ARG A 25 6.73 39.02 1.71
C ARG A 25 5.34 38.48 1.39
N VAL A 26 4.43 39.33 0.91
CA VAL A 26 3.08 38.91 0.50
C VAL A 26 3.15 37.89 -0.64
N ILE A 27 3.95 38.17 -1.68
CA ILE A 27 4.13 37.27 -2.82
C ILE A 27 4.74 35.93 -2.35
N SER A 28 5.77 35.98 -1.50
CA SER A 28 6.39 34.77 -0.94
C SER A 28 5.40 33.94 -0.11
N ALA A 29 4.51 34.58 0.64
CA ALA A 29 3.48 33.90 1.42
C ALA A 29 2.43 33.21 0.52
N ILE A 30 2.03 33.83 -0.58
CA ILE A 30 1.10 33.23 -1.56
C ILE A 30 1.76 32.00 -2.20
N PHE A 31 2.99 32.11 -2.69
CA PHE A 31 3.69 30.97 -3.28
C PHE A 31 3.92 29.82 -2.29
N LEU A 32 4.22 30.14 -1.02
CA LEU A 32 4.37 29.12 0.02
C LEU A 32 3.03 28.40 0.28
N ARG A 33 1.92 29.14 0.32
CA ARG A 33 0.58 28.56 0.44
C ARG A 33 0.28 27.62 -0.71
N ASP A 34 0.48 28.05 -1.95
CA ASP A 34 0.19 27.23 -3.14
C ASP A 34 1.06 25.96 -3.16
N THR A 35 2.34 26.07 -2.76
CA THR A 35 3.26 24.94 -2.66
C THR A 35 2.82 23.94 -1.59
N LEU A 36 2.35 24.44 -0.43
CA LEU A 36 1.87 23.58 0.66
C LEU A 36 0.55 22.89 0.29
N GLU A 37 -0.35 23.61 -0.40
CA GLU A 37 -1.64 23.08 -0.86
C GLU A 37 -1.48 22.00 -1.94
N ALA A 38 -0.53 22.20 -2.87
CA ALA A 38 -0.16 21.16 -3.82
C ALA A 38 0.36 19.89 -3.12
N ALA A 39 1.20 20.05 -2.10
CA ALA A 39 1.72 18.92 -1.33
C ALA A 39 0.64 18.19 -0.50
N SER A 40 -0.40 18.87 -0.02
CA SER A 40 -1.52 18.23 0.69
C SER A 40 -2.48 17.51 -0.25
N ASN A 41 -2.72 18.05 -1.45
CA ASN A 41 -3.63 17.47 -2.43
C ASN A 41 -3.11 16.13 -3.00
N ASP A 42 -1.80 15.90 -3.01
CA ASP A 42 -1.22 14.63 -3.47
C ASP A 42 -1.73 13.43 -2.66
N ALA A 43 -1.83 13.57 -1.33
CA ALA A 43 -2.31 12.50 -0.47
C ALA A 43 -3.80 12.19 -0.68
N GLU A 44 -4.62 13.22 -0.79
CA GLU A 44 -6.06 13.08 -1.05
C GLU A 44 -6.33 12.50 -2.43
N MET A 45 -5.59 12.97 -3.45
CA MET A 45 -5.68 12.47 -4.81
C MET A 45 -5.33 10.98 -4.89
N LEU A 46 -4.28 10.54 -4.17
CA LEU A 46 -3.92 9.11 -4.09
C LEU A 46 -5.01 8.27 -3.41
N VAL A 47 -5.65 8.78 -2.34
CA VAL A 47 -6.76 8.09 -1.69
C VAL A 47 -7.96 7.98 -2.62
N GLN A 48 -8.32 9.06 -3.31
CA GLN A 48 -9.41 9.06 -4.29
C GLN A 48 -9.15 8.10 -5.45
N GLU A 49 -7.92 8.05 -5.97
CA GLU A 49 -7.56 7.12 -7.03
C GLU A 49 -7.71 5.65 -6.58
N LYS A 50 -7.26 5.33 -5.37
CA LYS A 50 -7.43 3.99 -4.78
C LYS A 50 -8.91 3.64 -4.58
N MET A 51 -9.70 4.57 -4.07
CA MET A 51 -11.15 4.37 -3.88
C MET A 51 -11.85 4.15 -5.22
N LYS A 52 -11.50 4.91 -6.26
CA LYS A 52 -12.05 4.78 -7.61
C LYS A 52 -11.70 3.44 -8.26
N LYS A 53 -10.46 2.98 -8.10
CA LYS A 53 -10.04 1.64 -8.57
C LYS A 53 -10.82 0.54 -7.85
N LYS A 54 -10.94 0.64 -6.52
CA LYS A 54 -11.73 -0.31 -5.71
C LYS A 54 -13.20 -0.33 -6.14
N SER A 55 -13.84 0.83 -6.31
CA SER A 55 -15.24 0.89 -6.72
C SER A 55 -15.47 0.32 -8.11
N ALA A 56 -14.57 0.60 -9.07
CA ALA A 56 -14.63 0.03 -10.41
C ALA A 56 -14.47 -1.50 -10.38
N TYR A 57 -13.60 -2.02 -9.51
CA TYR A 57 -13.44 -3.46 -9.32
C TYR A 57 -14.70 -4.10 -8.73
N VAL A 58 -15.28 -3.51 -7.69
CA VAL A 58 -16.55 -3.98 -7.10
C VAL A 58 -17.69 -3.99 -8.12
N MET A 59 -17.78 -2.98 -8.99
CA MET A 59 -18.78 -2.96 -10.07
C MET A 59 -18.60 -4.13 -11.04
N LYS A 60 -17.36 -4.51 -11.37
CA LYS A 60 -17.09 -5.69 -12.21
C LYS A 60 -17.52 -6.99 -11.51
N LEU A 61 -17.21 -7.13 -10.22
CA LEU A 61 -17.64 -8.28 -9.43
C LEU A 61 -19.17 -8.40 -9.39
N LYS A 62 -19.89 -7.30 -9.18
CA LYS A 62 -21.36 -7.26 -9.24
C LYS A 62 -21.89 -7.70 -10.60
N SER A 63 -21.31 -7.19 -11.69
CA SER A 63 -21.74 -7.57 -13.04
C SER A 63 -21.49 -9.05 -13.33
N LEU A 64 -20.42 -9.62 -12.77
CA LEU A 64 -20.10 -11.02 -12.91
C LEU A 64 -21.04 -11.89 -12.08
N PHE A 65 -21.32 -11.51 -10.82
CA PHE A 65 -22.30 -12.20 -9.99
C PHE A 65 -23.67 -12.25 -10.66
N GLN A 66 -24.12 -11.14 -11.26
CA GLN A 66 -25.36 -11.10 -12.04
C GLN A 66 -25.34 -12.01 -13.29
N ALA A 67 -24.18 -12.20 -13.91
CA ALA A 67 -24.04 -13.14 -15.02
C ALA A 67 -24.04 -14.61 -14.57
N LEU A 68 -23.60 -14.88 -13.33
CA LEU A 68 -23.59 -16.21 -12.73
C LEU A 68 -24.96 -16.61 -12.14
N ASP A 69 -25.69 -15.66 -11.55
CA ASP A 69 -27.03 -15.88 -11.02
C ASP A 69 -28.09 -15.92 -12.13
N ALA A 70 -28.09 -17.02 -12.90
CA ALA A 70 -29.10 -17.28 -13.92
C ALA A 70 -30.52 -17.39 -13.34
N THR A 71 -30.65 -17.67 -12.05
CA THR A 71 -31.94 -17.84 -11.37
C THR A 71 -32.53 -16.53 -10.84
N GLY A 72 -31.75 -15.46 -10.77
CA GLY A 72 -32.16 -14.16 -10.22
C GLY A 72 -32.54 -14.21 -8.74
N LYS A 73 -32.05 -15.22 -8.00
CA LYS A 73 -32.37 -15.41 -6.58
C LYS A 73 -31.44 -14.62 -5.65
N GLY A 74 -30.32 -14.13 -6.18
CA GLY A 74 -29.28 -13.44 -5.41
C GLY A 74 -28.38 -14.37 -4.60
N ILE A 75 -28.46 -15.68 -4.82
CA ILE A 75 -27.73 -16.72 -4.09
C ILE A 75 -27.13 -17.76 -5.03
N ILE A 76 -25.93 -18.23 -4.71
CA ILE A 76 -25.23 -19.30 -5.44
C ILE A 76 -24.95 -20.44 -4.45
N THR A 77 -25.51 -21.62 -4.70
CA THR A 77 -25.22 -22.83 -3.90
C THR A 77 -24.02 -23.58 -4.46
N GLN A 78 -23.46 -24.51 -3.67
CA GLN A 78 -22.27 -25.27 -4.06
C GLN A 78 -22.46 -26.05 -5.37
N ASP A 79 -23.62 -26.68 -5.56
CA ASP A 79 -23.94 -27.43 -6.78
C ASP A 79 -23.98 -26.52 -8.01
N VAL A 80 -24.57 -25.32 -7.86
CA VAL A 80 -24.66 -24.33 -8.93
C VAL A 80 -23.26 -23.78 -9.27
N LEU A 81 -22.45 -23.47 -8.26
CA LEU A 81 -21.08 -23.00 -8.50
C LEU A 81 -20.23 -24.05 -9.22
N ASN A 82 -20.33 -25.33 -8.83
CA ASN A 82 -19.62 -26.41 -9.50
C ASN A 82 -20.04 -26.54 -10.97
N GLN A 83 -21.34 -26.46 -11.28
CA GLN A 83 -21.83 -26.49 -12.66
C GLN A 83 -21.35 -25.27 -13.46
N LEU A 84 -21.33 -24.08 -12.85
CA LEU A 84 -20.83 -22.87 -13.51
C LEU A 84 -19.34 -22.97 -13.83
N LEU A 85 -18.56 -23.61 -12.96
CA LEU A 85 -17.12 -23.82 -13.16
C LEU A 85 -16.79 -24.91 -14.19
N GLU A 86 -17.79 -25.62 -14.73
CA GLU A 86 -17.61 -26.48 -15.90
C GLU A 86 -17.65 -25.67 -17.22
N ASP A 87 -18.24 -24.48 -17.24
CA ASP A 87 -18.28 -23.63 -18.43
C ASP A 87 -16.95 -22.87 -18.63
N PRO A 88 -16.22 -23.11 -19.73
CA PRO A 88 -14.97 -22.41 -20.02
C PRO A 88 -15.12 -20.88 -20.08
N LYS A 89 -16.32 -20.37 -20.41
CA LYS A 89 -16.60 -18.93 -20.44
C LYS A 89 -16.61 -18.33 -19.04
N VAL A 90 -17.17 -19.05 -18.08
CA VAL A 90 -17.18 -18.64 -16.67
C VAL A 90 -15.76 -18.64 -16.12
N ILE A 91 -14.97 -19.68 -16.40
CA ILE A 91 -13.55 -19.74 -16.03
C ILE A 91 -12.78 -18.55 -16.62
N ALA A 92 -12.98 -18.25 -17.91
CA ALA A 92 -12.35 -17.09 -18.55
C ALA A 92 -12.75 -15.76 -17.89
N HIS A 93 -13.99 -15.64 -17.43
CA HIS A 93 -14.46 -14.49 -16.67
C HIS A 93 -13.79 -14.36 -15.29
N PHE A 94 -13.60 -15.46 -14.56
CA PHE A 94 -12.81 -15.47 -13.31
C PHE A 94 -11.33 -15.10 -13.57
N GLN A 95 -10.74 -15.59 -14.65
CA GLN A 95 -9.37 -15.24 -15.05
C GLN A 95 -9.22 -13.75 -15.39
N THR A 96 -10.23 -13.11 -16.00
CA THR A 96 -10.22 -11.64 -16.21
C THR A 96 -10.28 -10.83 -14.91
N LEU A 97 -10.65 -11.47 -13.79
CA LEU A 97 -10.58 -10.90 -12.44
C LEU A 97 -9.32 -11.33 -11.68
N GLU A 98 -8.35 -11.97 -12.36
CA GLU A 98 -7.12 -12.50 -11.74
C GLU A 98 -7.38 -13.57 -10.67
N LEU A 99 -8.49 -14.30 -10.79
CA LEU A 99 -8.84 -15.41 -9.91
C LEU A 99 -8.53 -16.73 -10.62
N ASP A 100 -7.59 -17.49 -10.07
CA ASP A 100 -7.25 -18.81 -10.58
C ASP A 100 -8.12 -19.86 -9.88
N VAL A 101 -9.25 -20.18 -10.51
CA VAL A 101 -10.24 -21.10 -9.95
C VAL A 101 -10.01 -22.49 -10.54
N HIS A 102 -9.30 -23.34 -9.79
CA HIS A 102 -9.07 -24.74 -10.15
C HIS A 102 -10.03 -25.72 -9.46
N GLU A 103 -10.60 -25.35 -8.31
CA GLU A 103 -11.47 -26.22 -7.52
C GLU A 103 -12.66 -25.44 -6.95
N GLY A 104 -13.86 -25.75 -7.45
CA GLY A 104 -15.09 -25.07 -7.06
C GLY A 104 -15.46 -25.26 -5.60
N ALA A 105 -15.18 -26.43 -5.03
CA ALA A 105 -15.41 -26.71 -3.62
C ALA A 105 -14.53 -25.85 -2.70
N ALA A 106 -13.26 -25.66 -3.05
CA ALA A 106 -12.34 -24.80 -2.30
C ALA A 106 -12.73 -23.33 -2.41
N LEU A 107 -13.14 -22.88 -3.59
CA LEU A 107 -13.67 -21.53 -3.79
C LEU A 107 -14.96 -21.32 -3.00
N PHE A 108 -15.88 -22.29 -3.01
CA PHE A 108 -17.14 -22.22 -2.28
C PHE A 108 -16.89 -22.00 -0.80
N HIS A 109 -16.05 -22.86 -0.18
CA HIS A 109 -15.73 -22.78 1.23
C HIS A 109 -14.98 -21.50 1.63
N LEU A 110 -14.33 -20.83 0.67
CA LEU A 110 -13.62 -19.58 0.89
C LEU A 110 -14.53 -18.35 0.87
N LEU A 111 -15.66 -18.45 0.15
CA LEU A 111 -16.64 -17.38 -0.03
C LEU A 111 -17.82 -17.51 0.94
N ASP A 112 -18.28 -18.73 1.21
CA ASP A 112 -19.38 -19.06 2.12
C ASP A 112 -19.02 -18.70 3.58
N ASP A 113 -20.02 -18.21 4.33
CA ASP A 113 -19.90 -17.90 5.76
C ASP A 113 -20.29 -19.08 6.67
N GLY A 114 -20.76 -20.17 6.06
CA GLY A 114 -21.12 -21.43 6.69
C GLY A 114 -22.62 -21.74 6.67
N ASP A 115 -23.43 -20.93 6.00
CA ASP A 115 -24.85 -21.19 5.77
C ASP A 115 -25.12 -22.07 4.53
N GLY A 116 -24.11 -22.27 3.68
CA GLY A 116 -24.19 -23.11 2.48
C GLY A 116 -24.77 -22.38 1.27
N GLU A 117 -24.88 -21.06 1.32
CA GLU A 117 -25.28 -20.18 0.22
C GLU A 117 -24.24 -19.06 0.06
N ILE A 118 -24.02 -18.59 -1.18
CA ILE A 118 -23.15 -17.43 -1.43
C ILE A 118 -24.01 -16.29 -1.95
N THR A 119 -24.16 -15.25 -1.13
CA THR A 119 -24.79 -13.99 -1.49
C THR A 119 -23.86 -13.12 -2.35
N CYS A 120 -24.42 -12.09 -2.98
CA CYS A 120 -23.65 -11.11 -3.76
C CYS A 120 -22.60 -10.41 -2.89
N GLU A 121 -22.97 -10.07 -1.66
CA GLU A 121 -22.10 -9.44 -0.68
C GLU A 121 -20.93 -10.34 -0.29
N GLU A 122 -21.18 -11.61 0.04
CA GLU A 122 -20.15 -12.60 0.37
C GLU A 122 -19.23 -12.90 -0.80
N PHE A 123 -19.78 -12.99 -2.01
CA PHE A 123 -18.99 -13.15 -3.22
C PHE A 123 -17.99 -11.99 -3.40
N ILE A 124 -18.47 -10.75 -3.25
CA ILE A 124 -17.64 -9.56 -3.40
C ILE A 124 -16.59 -9.48 -2.29
N ASP A 125 -16.99 -9.64 -1.04
CA ASP A 125 -16.09 -9.52 0.12
C ASP A 125 -15.07 -10.66 0.16
N GLY A 126 -15.49 -11.88 -0.14
CA GLY A 126 -14.63 -13.04 -0.26
C GLY A 126 -13.58 -12.86 -1.35
N ILE A 127 -13.98 -12.39 -2.54
CA ILE A 127 -13.01 -12.09 -3.61
C ILE A 127 -12.10 -10.92 -3.25
N LEU A 128 -12.62 -9.85 -2.64
CA LEU A 128 -11.79 -8.71 -2.19
C LEU A 128 -10.79 -9.10 -1.10
N ARG A 129 -11.10 -10.12 -0.30
CA ARG A 129 -10.20 -10.70 0.71
C ARG A 129 -9.11 -11.54 0.07
N CYS A 130 -9.43 -12.25 -1.01
CA CYS A 130 -8.48 -13.08 -1.75
C CYS A 130 -7.62 -12.27 -2.73
N HIS A 131 -8.14 -11.15 -3.22
CA HIS A 131 -7.47 -10.28 -4.18
C HIS A 131 -6.60 -9.23 -3.47
N GLY A 132 -5.29 -9.32 -3.69
CA GLY A 132 -4.31 -8.36 -3.22
C GLY A 132 -3.10 -9.02 -2.55
N PRO A 133 -2.01 -8.26 -2.33
CA PRO A 133 -0.89 -8.77 -1.55
C PRO A 133 -1.39 -9.09 -0.14
N ALA A 134 -1.12 -10.30 0.35
CA ALA A 134 -1.40 -10.69 1.73
C ALA A 134 -0.91 -9.58 2.66
N ARG A 135 -1.84 -8.95 3.39
CA ARG A 135 -1.50 -7.76 4.18
C ARG A 135 -0.57 -8.22 5.30
N ALA A 136 0.29 -7.33 5.78
CA ALA A 136 1.17 -7.65 6.91
C ALA A 136 0.40 -8.14 8.15
N ILE A 137 -0.86 -7.72 8.30
CA ILE A 137 -1.77 -8.19 9.35
C ILE A 137 -2.21 -9.64 9.15
N ASP A 138 -2.48 -10.05 7.90
CA ASP A 138 -2.88 -11.43 7.57
C ASP A 138 -1.71 -12.39 7.82
N GLN A 139 -0.48 -11.97 7.49
CA GLN A 139 0.73 -12.73 7.79
C GLN A 139 0.96 -12.86 9.30
N LEU A 140 0.71 -11.80 10.06
CA LEU A 140 0.83 -11.84 11.52
C LEU A 140 -0.24 -12.74 12.15
N ALA A 141 -1.47 -12.73 11.63
CA ALA A 141 -2.54 -13.64 12.05
C ALA A 141 -2.17 -15.11 11.80
N MET A 142 -1.69 -15.45 10.59
CA MET A 142 -1.18 -16.79 10.29
C MET A 142 -0.04 -17.20 11.24
N HIS A 143 0.88 -16.29 11.56
CA HIS A 143 1.95 -16.57 12.52
C HIS A 143 1.42 -16.84 13.94
N ALA A 144 0.35 -16.16 14.36
CA ALA A 144 -0.30 -16.39 15.64
C ALA A 144 -0.99 -17.77 15.67
N GLU A 145 -1.75 -18.11 14.63
CA GLU A 145 -2.39 -19.42 14.49
C GLU A 145 -1.36 -20.55 14.46
N MET A 146 -0.24 -20.37 13.75
CA MET A 146 0.83 -21.36 13.69
C MET A 146 1.52 -21.56 15.05
N ARG A 147 1.63 -20.51 15.89
CA ARG A 147 2.10 -20.64 17.27
C ARG A 147 1.11 -21.43 18.11
N GLN A 148 -0.17 -21.11 18.01
CA GLN A 148 -1.23 -21.80 18.75
C GLN A 148 -1.30 -23.28 18.39
N LEU A 149 -1.12 -23.62 17.11
CA LEU A 149 -0.99 -25.00 16.64
C LEU A 149 0.26 -25.68 17.20
N GLY A 150 1.40 -24.98 17.25
CA GLY A 150 2.63 -25.48 17.86
C GLY A 150 2.47 -25.80 19.35
N ASP A 151 1.77 -24.94 20.08
CA ASP A 151 1.47 -25.14 21.50
C ASP A 151 0.51 -26.33 21.69
N ALA A 152 -0.55 -26.43 20.88
CA ALA A 152 -1.47 -27.57 20.90
C ALA A 152 -0.73 -28.90 20.61
N MET A 153 0.17 -28.93 19.63
CA MET A 153 1.02 -30.09 19.36
C MET A 153 1.93 -30.44 20.55
N SER A 154 2.48 -29.44 21.24
CA SER A 154 3.29 -29.65 22.45
C SER A 154 2.48 -30.28 23.59
N HIS A 155 1.24 -29.81 23.77
CA HIS A 155 0.30 -30.38 24.74
C HIS A 155 -0.08 -31.83 24.39
N ILE A 156 -0.42 -32.10 23.13
CA ILE A 156 -0.73 -33.46 22.65
C ILE A 156 0.47 -34.38 22.85
N LYS A 157 1.67 -33.93 22.47
CA LYS A 157 2.91 -34.68 22.68
C LYS A 157 3.13 -35.02 24.16
N SER A 158 2.96 -34.03 25.03
CA SER A 158 3.12 -34.22 26.48
C SER A 158 2.09 -35.21 27.05
N ALA A 159 0.84 -35.14 26.59
CA ALA A 159 -0.22 -36.07 26.99
C ALA A 159 0.07 -37.50 26.51
N LEU A 160 0.58 -37.67 25.29
CA LEU A 160 0.95 -38.98 24.73
C LEU A 160 2.19 -39.59 25.40
N GLU A 161 3.16 -38.77 25.81
CA GLU A 161 4.32 -39.19 26.62
C GLU A 161 3.86 -39.63 28.02
N GLN A 162 2.92 -38.93 28.65
CA GLN A 162 2.33 -39.31 29.95
C GLN A 162 1.50 -40.60 29.87
N ALA A 163 0.78 -40.81 28.76
CA ALA A 163 0.00 -42.02 28.52
C ALA A 163 0.86 -43.24 28.12
N ASN A 164 2.20 -43.07 28.01
CA ASN A 164 3.16 -44.11 27.63
C ASN A 164 2.88 -44.76 26.27
N ILE A 165 2.09 -44.09 25.41
CA ILE A 165 1.73 -44.53 24.05
C ILE A 165 2.92 -44.32 23.10
N ILE A 166 3.72 -43.29 23.36
CA ILE A 166 4.97 -43.00 22.64
C ILE A 166 6.09 -43.20 23.66
N SER A 167 6.95 -44.19 23.44
CA SER A 167 8.16 -44.35 24.25
C SER A 167 9.00 -43.07 24.15
N PRO A 168 9.59 -42.56 25.24
CA PRO A 168 10.48 -41.41 25.20
C PRO A 168 11.69 -41.76 24.34
N ARG A 169 11.57 -41.44 23.04
CA ARG A 169 12.59 -41.73 22.04
C ARG A 169 13.86 -41.03 22.52
N SER A 170 14.84 -41.84 22.91
CA SER A 170 16.16 -41.45 23.39
C SER A 170 16.63 -40.15 22.74
N LYS A 171 16.81 -39.11 23.55
CA LYS A 171 17.50 -37.83 23.27
C LYS A 171 18.12 -37.74 21.88
N MET A 172 17.31 -37.61 20.83
CA MET A 172 17.79 -37.11 19.56
C MET A 172 17.94 -35.62 19.82
N ARG A 173 19.16 -35.21 20.18
CA ARG A 173 19.56 -33.81 20.24
C ARG A 173 19.36 -33.22 18.86
N SER A 174 18.13 -32.84 18.53
CA SER A 174 17.88 -31.93 17.43
C SER A 174 18.40 -30.59 17.92
N THR A 175 19.65 -30.32 17.59
CA THR A 175 20.23 -28.99 17.61
C THR A 175 19.62 -28.18 16.48
N TYR A 176 18.29 -28.11 16.41
CA TYR A 176 17.63 -26.92 15.93
C TYR A 176 17.72 -25.91 17.07
N ARG A 177 18.94 -25.45 17.32
CA ARG A 177 19.09 -24.02 17.58
C ARG A 177 18.41 -23.42 16.37
N LEU A 178 17.22 -22.86 16.57
CA LEU A 178 16.84 -21.68 15.83
C LEU A 178 18.03 -20.74 15.97
N ARG A 179 18.99 -20.86 15.05
CA ARG A 179 19.51 -19.69 14.41
C ARG A 179 18.27 -19.06 13.82
N ALA A 180 17.55 -18.30 14.66
CA ALA A 180 17.05 -17.00 14.25
C ALA A 180 18.23 -16.42 13.48
N ASN A 181 18.17 -16.59 12.17
CA ASN A 181 19.23 -16.16 11.32
C ASN A 181 19.12 -14.65 11.45
N ALA A 182 19.95 -14.06 12.32
CA ALA A 182 20.10 -12.62 12.42
C ALA A 182 20.53 -12.03 11.06
N LYS A 183 20.81 -12.87 10.05
CA LYS A 183 20.92 -12.48 8.65
C LYS A 183 19.60 -12.41 7.88
N THR A 184 18.55 -13.15 8.24
CA THR A 184 17.22 -13.04 7.61
C THR A 184 16.42 -11.87 8.20
N PHE A 185 16.74 -11.44 9.42
CA PHE A 185 16.23 -10.20 10.03
C PHE A 185 17.13 -8.97 9.75
N ARG A 186 18.05 -9.02 8.78
CA ARG A 186 18.75 -7.79 8.31
C ARG A 186 17.87 -6.90 7.43
N HIS A 187 16.75 -7.41 6.93
CA HIS A 187 15.79 -6.62 6.17
C HIS A 187 14.62 -6.08 7.02
N LEU A 188 14.53 -6.45 8.30
CA LEU A 188 13.48 -5.99 9.22
C LEU A 188 13.97 -5.01 10.30
N HIS A 189 15.25 -4.61 10.26
CA HIS A 189 15.74 -3.40 10.95
C HIS A 189 15.65 -2.13 10.08
N ALA A 190 15.11 -2.23 8.86
CA ALA A 190 14.87 -1.07 7.99
C ALA A 190 13.65 -0.22 8.42
N PHE A 191 12.93 -0.62 9.48
CA PHE A 191 11.89 0.20 10.12
C PHE A 191 12.31 0.70 11.52
N ARG A 192 13.58 1.06 11.67
CA ARG A 192 14.00 1.97 12.73
C ARG A 192 14.28 3.31 12.08
N ILE A 193 13.40 4.28 12.31
CA ILE A 193 13.65 5.69 11.98
C ILE A 193 15.04 6.02 12.55
N PRO A 194 16.04 6.37 11.72
CA PRO A 194 17.32 6.79 12.22
C PRO A 194 17.10 8.12 12.91
N MET A 195 17.35 8.19 14.22
CA MET A 195 17.58 9.48 14.86
C MET A 195 18.83 10.05 14.18
N MET A 196 18.66 11.13 13.42
CA MET A 196 19.76 11.77 12.72
C MET A 196 20.77 12.32 13.74
N PRO A 197 22.08 12.17 13.50
CA PRO A 197 23.07 12.95 14.23
C PRO A 197 22.86 14.43 13.87
N GLU A 198 22.88 15.28 14.90
CA GLU A 198 22.51 16.71 14.86
C GLU A 198 23.39 17.58 13.94
N ASP A 199 24.46 17.02 13.36
CA ASP A 199 25.49 17.77 12.63
C ASP A 199 25.51 17.54 11.10
N ALA A 200 24.54 16.84 10.51
CA ALA A 200 24.53 16.54 9.07
C ALA A 200 23.56 17.41 8.26
N VAL A 201 23.58 18.73 8.44
CA VAL A 201 22.93 19.70 7.52
C VAL A 201 24.00 20.49 6.78
N GLN A 202 24.55 19.92 5.71
CA GLN A 202 24.99 20.68 4.53
C GLN A 202 24.84 19.83 3.26
N PRO A 203 24.02 20.24 2.27
CA PRO A 203 23.88 19.48 1.03
C PRO A 203 25.09 19.71 0.12
N LYS A 204 25.92 18.67 -0.05
CA LYS A 204 26.92 18.61 -1.12
C LYS A 204 26.19 18.30 -2.43
N ARG A 205 25.87 19.37 -3.16
CA ARG A 205 25.27 19.38 -4.50
C ARG A 205 26.21 18.63 -5.47
N SER A 206 25.90 17.37 -5.79
CA SER A 206 26.65 16.62 -6.81
C SER A 206 26.25 17.12 -8.20
N GLU A 207 27.25 17.54 -8.97
CA GLU A 207 27.12 18.09 -10.33
C GLU A 207 26.46 17.12 -11.32
N SER A 208 26.46 15.81 -11.02
CA SER A 208 25.88 14.76 -11.86
C SER A 208 24.37 14.89 -12.10
N SER A 209 23.61 15.41 -11.12
CA SER A 209 22.16 15.58 -11.29
C SER A 209 21.81 16.71 -12.25
N ARG A 210 22.70 17.70 -12.45
CA ARG A 210 22.45 18.79 -13.41
C ARG A 210 22.61 18.30 -14.85
N GLU A 211 23.64 17.49 -15.12
CA GLU A 211 23.91 16.95 -16.46
C GLU A 211 22.84 15.96 -16.92
N GLN A 212 22.31 15.14 -16.01
CA GLN A 212 21.22 14.20 -16.32
C GLN A 212 19.92 14.93 -16.67
N ILE A 213 19.61 16.03 -15.96
CA ILE A 213 18.41 16.83 -16.22
C ILE A 213 18.55 17.61 -17.53
N THR A 214 19.74 18.13 -17.87
CA THR A 214 19.97 18.78 -19.16
C THR A 214 19.89 17.81 -20.34
N ASN A 215 20.47 16.60 -20.21
CA ASN A 215 20.41 15.60 -21.27
C ASN A 215 18.99 15.07 -21.49
N TRP A 216 18.21 14.89 -20.42
CA TRP A 216 16.81 14.51 -20.53
C TRP A 216 15.96 15.61 -21.21
N ARG A 217 16.27 16.89 -20.98
CA ARG A 217 15.56 18.00 -21.65
C ARG A 217 15.88 18.11 -23.13
N LEU A 218 17.13 17.92 -23.52
CA LEU A 218 17.55 17.91 -24.93
C LEU A 218 16.92 16.74 -25.70
N ALA A 219 16.83 15.56 -25.09
CA ALA A 219 16.21 14.38 -25.70
C ALA A 219 14.69 14.52 -25.92
N ASN A 220 14.01 15.33 -25.11
CA ASN A 220 12.56 15.51 -25.16
C ASN A 220 12.11 16.86 -25.77
N GLY A 221 13.02 17.59 -26.42
CA GLY A 221 12.68 18.85 -27.10
C GLY A 221 12.23 19.98 -26.18
N VAL A 222 12.50 19.88 -24.88
CA VAL A 222 12.07 20.85 -23.87
C VAL A 222 13.07 22.00 -23.84
N LYS A 223 12.73 23.13 -24.46
CA LYS A 223 13.55 24.36 -24.39
C LYS A 223 13.67 24.86 -22.95
N SER A 224 14.89 25.16 -22.52
CA SER A 224 15.15 25.75 -21.20
C SER A 224 14.54 27.16 -21.09
N PRO A 225 13.93 27.51 -19.95
CA PRO A 225 13.50 28.88 -19.68
C PRO A 225 14.75 29.70 -19.33
N GLY A 226 15.20 30.54 -20.27
CA GLY A 226 16.34 31.43 -20.05
C GLY A 226 17.29 31.65 -21.23
N SER A 227 16.84 31.48 -22.47
CA SER A 227 17.59 31.91 -23.65
C SER A 227 16.69 32.68 -24.63
N GLU A 228 16.01 33.70 -24.12
CA GLU A 228 15.73 34.90 -24.90
C GLU A 228 16.20 36.08 -24.05
N LEU A 229 17.02 36.91 -24.70
CA LEU A 229 17.45 38.22 -24.24
C LEU A 229 16.23 39.11 -23.97
#